data_AF-A0A9D6TWW5-F1
#
_entry.id   AF-A0A9D6TWW5-F1
#
_cell.length_a   1.000
_cell.length_b   1.000
_cell.length_c   1.000
_cell.angle_alpha   90.00
_cell.angle_beta   90.00
_cell.angle_gamma   90.00
#
_symmetry.space_group_name_H-M   'P 1'
#
loop_
_entity.id
_entity.type
_entity.pdbx_description
1 polymer ?
#
loop_
_entity_poly.entity_id
_entity_poly.type
_entity_poly.pdbx_seq_one_letter_code
_entity_poly.pdbx_strand_id
1 'polypeptide(L)'
;MRLSDEACGQARALIASRLGLDFGENRRADLERGLLNACRRSSVASGPEAYLAWLASLPDQSAEWRRLASHLTVGETYFFRDHALFEALEQRVLPSLIEARRSEAILRLRLWSAGCATGEEPYSLAILLDRLLPDCSEWVLTILATDINPNALDVARRGLYREWSFRDTPQWIRDRYVHRRGAETFEVDPRIRRMVTVAPLNLAEDGYPSVVTNTSAMDVILCRNVLMYFTPEAQRGTVARLHRALVSGGWLAVSPAEASAELFRPLAPVNYPGAMLYRKESGSVPSLLPGWAAETVVSEAPAPSLSPCAPSGLVTPPSPVASLSEPPEGLPRMGTDLQRARALADQGKLEEARELCEAALSRDRLAPEPHLLLAAICQERGEIPAAVEALRRVIYLVPDSAPAHFLLGSLLLRQGQRQRARRSMETVVSLLSSAPRDEAVAGGDGLTAGRLVETARAYLELR
;
A
#
# COMPACT_ATOMS: atom_id res chain seq x y z
N MET A 1 -4.14 -34.75 -4.60
CA MET A 1 -5.25 -34.69 -5.56
C MET A 1 -4.85 -33.67 -6.61
N ARG A 2 -4.91 -34.04 -7.89
CA ARG A 2 -4.46 -33.20 -9.01
C ARG A 2 -5.69 -32.61 -9.68
N LEU A 3 -5.68 -31.32 -10.03
CA LEU A 3 -6.76 -30.72 -10.81
C LEU A 3 -6.69 -31.23 -12.25
N SER A 4 -7.83 -31.31 -12.93
CA SER A 4 -7.84 -31.43 -14.39
C SER A 4 -7.10 -30.25 -15.02
N ASP A 5 -6.55 -30.42 -16.22
CA ASP A 5 -5.81 -29.33 -16.89
C ASP A 5 -6.73 -28.14 -17.19
N GLU A 6 -8.00 -28.40 -17.52
CA GLU A 6 -9.02 -27.37 -17.70
C GLU A 6 -9.30 -26.61 -16.40
N ALA A 7 -9.56 -27.30 -15.28
CA ALA A 7 -9.79 -26.65 -14.00
C ALA A 7 -8.56 -25.89 -13.50
N CYS A 8 -7.35 -26.38 -13.77
CA CYS A 8 -6.11 -25.67 -13.49
C CYS A 8 -6.02 -24.36 -14.30
N GLY A 9 -6.34 -24.40 -15.60
CA GLY A 9 -6.40 -23.22 -16.45
C GLY A 9 -7.42 -22.18 -15.95
N GLN A 10 -8.63 -22.62 -15.60
CA GLN A 10 -9.66 -21.77 -15.01
C GLN A 10 -9.22 -21.14 -13.68
N ALA A 11 -8.58 -21.93 -12.80
CA ALA A 11 -8.07 -21.44 -11.53
C ALA A 11 -7.01 -20.35 -11.73
N ARG A 12 -6.06 -20.57 -12.63
CA ARG A 12 -5.01 -19.60 -12.96
C ARG A 12 -5.61 -18.30 -13.47
N ALA A 13 -6.55 -18.37 -14.42
CA ALA A 13 -7.20 -17.19 -14.98
C ALA A 13 -7.98 -16.39 -13.92
N LEU A 14 -8.73 -17.09 -13.06
CA LEU A 14 -9.53 -16.44 -12.02
C LEU A 14 -8.66 -15.80 -10.94
N ILE A 15 -7.59 -16.47 -10.50
CA ILE A 15 -6.63 -15.94 -9.52
C ILE A 15 -5.84 -14.77 -10.09
N ALA A 16 -5.43 -14.85 -11.36
CA ALA A 16 -4.79 -13.74 -12.08
C ALA A 16 -5.71 -12.51 -12.11
N SER A 17 -6.99 -12.70 -12.46
CA SER A 17 -7.95 -11.61 -12.55
C SER A 17 -8.29 -10.98 -11.19
N ARG A 18 -8.48 -11.79 -10.13
CA ARG A 18 -8.96 -11.30 -8.83
C ARG A 18 -7.84 -10.91 -7.86
N LEU A 19 -6.75 -11.67 -7.84
CA LEU A 19 -5.64 -11.46 -6.89
C LEU A 19 -4.39 -10.89 -7.57
N GLY A 20 -4.37 -10.80 -8.91
CA GLY A 20 -3.19 -10.39 -9.68
C GLY A 20 -2.07 -11.41 -9.71
N LEU A 21 -2.21 -12.57 -9.05
CA LEU A 21 -1.14 -13.55 -8.86
C LEU A 21 -0.95 -14.41 -10.12
N ASP A 22 0.31 -14.57 -10.53
CA ASP A 22 0.70 -15.48 -11.60
C ASP A 22 1.14 -16.84 -11.04
N PHE A 23 0.47 -17.88 -11.50
CA PHE A 23 0.83 -19.27 -11.27
C PHE A 23 1.20 -19.91 -12.59
N GLY A 24 2.47 -19.80 -12.97
CA GLY A 24 3.06 -20.54 -14.09
C GLY A 24 2.98 -22.06 -13.91
N GLU A 25 3.32 -22.81 -14.97
CA GLU A 25 3.27 -24.28 -14.92
C GLU A 25 4.20 -24.86 -13.84
N ASN A 26 5.33 -24.21 -13.60
CA ASN A 26 6.28 -24.52 -12.54
C ASN A 26 5.70 -24.34 -11.12
N ARG A 27 4.61 -23.57 -10.96
CA ARG A 27 3.92 -23.32 -9.69
C ARG A 27 2.57 -24.02 -9.56
N ARG A 28 2.24 -24.93 -10.49
CA ARG A 28 0.99 -25.71 -10.45
C ARG A 28 0.79 -26.45 -9.13
N ALA A 29 1.84 -27.06 -8.59
CA ALA A 29 1.76 -27.79 -7.33
C ALA A 29 1.41 -26.89 -6.13
N ASP A 30 1.90 -25.65 -6.13
CA ASP A 30 1.59 -24.68 -5.08
C ASP A 30 0.14 -24.19 -5.20
N LEU A 31 -0.31 -23.93 -6.42
CA LEU A 31 -1.71 -23.59 -6.72
C LEU A 31 -2.67 -24.68 -6.24
N GLU A 32 -2.44 -25.94 -6.65
CA GLU A 32 -3.28 -27.08 -6.27
C GLU A 32 -3.31 -27.27 -4.75
N ARG A 33 -2.16 -27.13 -4.09
CA ARG A 33 -2.05 -27.25 -2.63
C ARG A 33 -2.79 -26.11 -1.92
N GLY A 34 -2.65 -24.88 -2.39
CA GLY A 34 -3.32 -23.71 -1.84
C GLY A 34 -4.83 -23.80 -1.95
N LEU A 35 -5.34 -24.16 -3.14
CA LEU A 35 -6.77 -24.40 -3.38
C LEU A 35 -7.31 -25.53 -2.51
N LEU A 36 -6.60 -26.65 -2.40
CA LEU A 36 -7.01 -27.76 -1.55
C LEU A 36 -7.09 -27.36 -0.07
N ASN A 37 -6.11 -26.59 0.42
CA ASN A 37 -6.11 -26.12 1.80
C ASN A 37 -7.24 -25.13 2.08
N ALA A 38 -7.52 -24.22 1.14
CA ALA A 38 -8.64 -23.29 1.24
C ALA A 38 -9.99 -24.04 1.23
N CYS A 39 -10.16 -24.97 0.29
CA CYS A 39 -11.34 -25.84 0.14
C CYS A 39 -11.63 -26.63 1.43
N ARG A 40 -10.63 -27.24 2.06
CA ARG A 40 -10.78 -27.99 3.32
C ARG A 40 -11.30 -27.16 4.49
N ARG A 41 -11.15 -25.84 4.43
CA ARG A 41 -11.59 -24.90 5.47
C ARG A 41 -12.86 -24.14 5.07
N SER A 42 -13.42 -24.42 3.89
CA SER A 42 -14.68 -23.87 3.40
C SER A 42 -15.87 -24.69 3.91
N SER A 43 -17.03 -24.05 4.02
CA SER A 43 -18.30 -24.72 4.30
C SER A 43 -18.85 -25.50 3.10
N VAL A 44 -18.33 -25.24 1.89
CA VAL A 44 -18.76 -25.89 0.64
C VAL A 44 -17.86 -27.10 0.36
N ALA A 45 -18.15 -28.20 1.04
CA ALA A 45 -17.39 -29.44 0.97
C ALA A 45 -17.87 -30.30 -0.22
N SER A 46 -17.29 -30.10 -1.41
CA SER A 46 -17.50 -31.00 -2.56
C SER A 46 -16.27 -31.17 -3.46
N GLY A 47 -15.09 -30.73 -3.00
CA GLY A 47 -13.81 -30.85 -3.69
C GLY A 47 -13.34 -29.55 -4.37
N PRO A 48 -12.03 -29.44 -4.71
CA PRO A 48 -11.44 -28.21 -5.27
C PRO A 48 -12.06 -27.65 -6.55
N GLU A 49 -12.57 -28.48 -7.46
CA GLU A 49 -13.23 -27.98 -8.69
C GLU A 49 -14.60 -27.35 -8.38
N ALA A 50 -15.41 -27.98 -7.54
CA ALA A 50 -16.67 -27.41 -7.06
C ALA A 50 -16.41 -26.13 -6.23
N TYR A 51 -15.35 -26.12 -5.43
CA TYR A 51 -14.92 -24.95 -4.68
C TYR A 51 -14.51 -23.80 -5.62
N LEU A 52 -13.79 -24.10 -6.71
CA LEU A 52 -13.41 -23.11 -7.72
C LEU A 52 -14.63 -22.52 -8.43
N ALA A 53 -15.58 -23.37 -8.86
CA ALA A 53 -16.81 -22.92 -9.50
C ALA A 53 -17.65 -22.03 -8.56
N TRP A 54 -17.71 -22.40 -7.27
CA TRP A 54 -18.37 -21.57 -6.26
C TRP A 54 -17.63 -20.24 -6.03
N LEU A 55 -16.29 -20.26 -5.89
CA LEU A 55 -15.49 -19.04 -5.77
C LEU A 55 -15.72 -18.06 -6.93
N ALA A 56 -15.84 -18.57 -8.16
CA ALA A 56 -16.10 -17.75 -9.34
C ALA A 56 -17.45 -17.01 -9.29
N SER A 57 -18.44 -17.56 -8.56
CA SER A 57 -19.74 -16.91 -8.34
C SER A 57 -19.74 -15.88 -7.22
N LEU A 58 -18.69 -15.84 -6.40
CA LEU A 58 -18.61 -14.93 -5.26
C LEU A 58 -18.10 -13.54 -5.70
N PRO A 59 -18.56 -12.46 -5.03
CA PRO A 59 -17.97 -11.15 -5.19
C PRO A 59 -16.49 -11.13 -4.80
N ASP A 60 -15.71 -10.25 -5.42
CA ASP A 60 -14.25 -10.17 -5.29
C ASP A 60 -13.79 -9.98 -3.84
N GLN A 61 -14.55 -9.19 -3.07
CA GLN A 61 -14.20 -8.89 -1.66
C GLN A 61 -14.70 -9.95 -0.67
N SER A 62 -15.19 -11.10 -1.18
CA SER A 62 -15.66 -12.20 -0.33
C SER A 62 -14.57 -12.65 0.64
N ALA A 63 -15.00 -13.13 1.83
CA ALA A 63 -14.07 -13.67 2.80
C ALA A 63 -13.33 -14.91 2.28
N GLU A 64 -13.91 -15.61 1.30
CA GLU A 64 -13.32 -16.80 0.71
C GLU A 64 -12.19 -16.49 -0.26
N TRP A 65 -12.25 -15.36 -0.99
CA TRP A 65 -11.09 -14.87 -1.76
C TRP A 65 -9.90 -14.57 -0.85
N ARG A 66 -10.14 -13.94 0.31
CA ARG A 66 -9.10 -13.69 1.32
C ARG A 66 -8.59 -14.98 1.96
N ARG A 67 -9.47 -15.94 2.24
CA ARG A 67 -9.06 -17.27 2.72
C ARG A 67 -8.14 -17.95 1.72
N LEU A 68 -8.51 -17.93 0.43
CA LEU A 68 -7.69 -18.48 -0.63
C LEU A 68 -6.34 -17.77 -0.70
N ALA A 69 -6.33 -16.43 -0.70
CA ALA A 69 -5.10 -15.64 -0.68
C ALA A 69 -4.15 -16.07 0.46
N SER A 70 -4.68 -16.33 1.66
CA SER A 70 -3.87 -16.78 2.80
C SER A 70 -3.12 -18.10 2.61
N HIS A 71 -3.53 -18.90 1.61
CA HIS A 71 -2.90 -20.17 1.23
C HIS A 71 -2.08 -20.09 -0.06
N LEU A 72 -2.16 -18.98 -0.79
CA LEU A 72 -1.47 -18.78 -2.08
C LEU A 72 -0.28 -17.81 -1.98
N THR A 73 -0.28 -16.91 -1.00
CA THR A 73 0.80 -15.95 -0.78
C THR A 73 2.00 -16.57 -0.07
N VAL A 74 3.21 -16.16 -0.45
CA VAL A 74 4.45 -16.48 0.26
C VAL A 74 4.74 -15.36 1.26
N GLY A 75 4.88 -15.70 2.55
CA GLY A 75 5.03 -14.72 3.64
C GLY A 75 6.41 -14.67 4.28
N GLU A 76 7.47 -15.06 3.56
CA GLU A 76 8.84 -15.03 4.10
C GLU A 76 9.28 -13.57 4.31
N THR A 77 9.57 -13.20 5.55
CA THR A 77 10.06 -11.87 5.92
C THR A 77 10.80 -11.93 7.27
N TYR A 78 11.57 -10.88 7.57
CA TYR A 78 12.31 -10.72 8.80
C TYR A 78 12.75 -9.27 9.00
N PHE A 79 13.07 -8.92 10.24
CA PHE A 79 13.47 -7.57 10.59
C PHE A 79 14.77 -7.21 9.88
N PHE A 80 14.80 -6.02 9.27
CA PHE A 80 15.95 -5.47 8.53
C PHE A 80 16.41 -6.33 7.35
N ARG A 81 15.46 -7.04 6.69
CA ARG A 81 15.72 -7.80 5.47
C ARG A 81 16.27 -6.93 4.35
N ASP A 82 17.30 -7.41 3.67
CA ASP A 82 18.16 -6.67 2.72
C ASP A 82 18.83 -5.47 3.40
N HIS A 83 19.88 -5.75 4.16
CA HIS A 83 20.59 -4.77 4.99
C HIS A 83 20.97 -3.48 4.22
N ALA A 84 21.47 -3.64 3.00
CA ALA A 84 21.87 -2.52 2.13
C ALA A 84 20.74 -1.51 1.87
N LEU A 85 19.48 -1.96 1.79
CA LEU A 85 18.34 -1.06 1.67
C LEU A 85 18.13 -0.24 2.95
N PHE A 86 18.13 -0.90 4.11
CA PHE A 86 17.92 -0.20 5.38
C PHE A 86 19.09 0.73 5.71
N GLU A 87 20.32 0.39 5.31
CA GLU A 87 21.46 1.31 5.36
C GLU A 87 21.25 2.52 4.44
N ALA A 88 20.78 2.32 3.20
CA ALA A 88 20.47 3.42 2.28
C ALA A 88 19.38 4.35 2.85
N LEU A 89 18.35 3.76 3.47
CA LEU A 89 17.28 4.50 4.14
C LEU A 89 17.81 5.31 5.32
N GLU A 90 18.60 4.69 6.20
CA GLU A 90 19.12 5.31 7.42
C GLU A 90 20.16 6.40 7.12
N GLN A 91 21.04 6.19 6.15
CA GLN A 91 22.17 7.08 5.91
C GLN A 91 21.87 8.21 4.91
N ARG A 92 20.88 8.04 4.02
CA ARG A 92 20.66 8.97 2.90
C ARG A 92 19.20 9.37 2.73
N VAL A 93 18.30 8.42 2.52
CA VAL A 93 16.92 8.74 2.10
C VAL A 93 16.16 9.46 3.21
N LEU A 94 16.08 8.84 4.40
CA LEU A 94 15.31 9.41 5.51
C LEU A 94 15.93 10.71 6.04
N PRO A 95 17.27 10.81 6.28
CA PRO A 95 17.86 12.09 6.71
C PRO A 95 17.61 13.23 5.72
N SER A 96 17.73 12.98 4.41
CA SER A 96 17.48 14.00 3.40
C SER A 96 16.01 14.45 3.37
N LEU A 97 15.07 13.52 3.56
CA LEU A 97 13.64 13.85 3.65
C LEU A 97 13.33 14.64 4.92
N ILE A 98 13.87 14.23 6.06
CA ILE A 98 13.70 14.91 7.35
C ILE A 98 14.20 16.37 7.26
N GLU A 99 15.39 16.58 6.69
CA GLU A 99 15.96 17.93 6.54
C GLU A 99 15.11 18.82 5.62
N ALA A 100 14.68 18.29 4.46
CA ALA A 100 13.80 19.02 3.55
C ALA A 100 12.46 19.39 4.20
N ARG A 101 11.87 18.46 4.96
CA ARG A 101 10.62 18.68 5.68
C ARG A 101 10.76 19.74 6.78
N ARG A 102 11.90 19.77 7.49
CA ARG A 102 12.20 20.82 8.46
C ARG A 102 12.37 22.19 7.83
N SER A 103 13.10 22.28 6.72
CA SER A 103 13.35 23.57 6.05
C SER A 103 12.07 24.17 5.46
N GLU A 104 11.12 23.34 5.06
CA GLU A 104 9.77 23.74 4.62
C GLU A 104 8.80 24.02 5.79
N ALA A 105 9.22 23.79 7.05
CA ALA A 105 8.36 23.80 8.23
C ALA A 105 7.17 22.82 8.15
N ILE A 106 7.34 21.71 7.42
CA ILE A 106 6.36 20.64 7.23
C ILE A 106 6.82 19.41 8.01
N LEU A 107 6.51 19.34 9.32
CA LEU A 107 6.92 18.23 10.19
C LEU A 107 6.01 16.99 10.01
N ARG A 108 5.97 16.43 8.81
CA ARG A 108 5.24 15.19 8.50
C ARG A 108 6.06 14.25 7.62
N LEU A 109 5.87 12.95 7.82
CA LEU A 109 6.40 11.91 6.94
C LEU A 109 5.43 10.75 6.80
N ARG A 110 5.30 10.24 5.58
CA ARG A 110 4.40 9.16 5.20
C ARG A 110 5.16 8.04 4.50
N LEU A 111 5.22 6.90 5.16
CA LEU A 111 5.88 5.70 4.69
C LEU A 111 4.85 4.59 4.49
N TRP A 112 5.04 3.77 3.47
CA TRP A 112 4.17 2.64 3.17
C TRP A 112 4.96 1.37 2.87
N SER A 113 4.78 0.32 3.68
CA SER A 113 5.16 -1.05 3.35
C SER A 113 4.00 -1.76 2.65
N ALA A 114 4.12 -1.91 1.33
CA ALA A 114 3.14 -2.51 0.43
C ALA A 114 3.49 -3.99 0.19
N GLY A 115 2.69 -4.89 0.77
CA GLY A 115 2.99 -6.32 0.89
C GLY A 115 3.83 -6.62 2.13
N CYS A 116 3.35 -6.17 3.29
CA CYS A 116 4.14 -6.19 4.53
C CYS A 116 4.30 -7.57 5.19
N ALA A 117 3.65 -8.61 4.66
CA ALA A 117 3.59 -9.94 5.24
C ALA A 117 3.25 -9.90 6.74
N THR A 118 4.10 -10.48 7.60
CA THR A 118 3.89 -10.55 9.05
C THR A 118 4.33 -9.30 9.82
N GLY A 119 4.71 -8.22 9.14
CA GLY A 119 4.91 -6.89 9.73
C GLY A 119 6.34 -6.54 10.14
N GLU A 120 7.32 -7.41 9.91
CA GLU A 120 8.72 -7.12 10.24
C GLU A 120 9.26 -5.87 9.51
N GLU A 121 8.97 -5.71 8.21
CA GLU A 121 9.41 -4.55 7.41
C GLU A 121 8.90 -3.20 7.94
N PRO A 122 7.59 -2.99 8.18
CA PRO A 122 7.11 -1.71 8.71
C PRO A 122 7.59 -1.43 10.14
N TYR A 123 7.86 -2.46 10.95
CA TYR A 123 8.48 -2.24 12.26
C TYR A 123 9.97 -1.87 12.16
N SER A 124 10.71 -2.41 11.19
CA SER A 124 12.07 -1.93 10.90
C SER A 124 12.07 -0.45 10.48
N LEU A 125 11.11 -0.01 9.66
CA LEU A 125 10.93 1.41 9.33
C LEU A 125 10.63 2.26 10.58
N ALA A 126 9.73 1.79 11.45
CA ALA A 126 9.39 2.49 12.69
C ALA A 126 10.59 2.65 13.63
N ILE A 127 11.41 1.61 13.76
CA ILE A 127 12.66 1.65 14.54
C ILE A 127 13.66 2.65 13.94
N LEU A 128 13.80 2.70 12.61
CA LEU A 128 14.65 3.70 11.97
C LEU A 128 14.16 5.12 12.24
N LEU A 129 12.86 5.38 12.15
CA LEU A 129 12.31 6.70 12.46
C LEU A 129 12.49 7.08 13.94
N ASP A 130 12.28 6.16 14.89
CA ASP A 130 12.54 6.42 16.33
C ASP A 130 14.01 6.79 16.59
N ARG A 131 14.95 6.24 15.81
CA ARG A 131 16.38 6.59 15.90
C ARG A 131 16.70 7.95 15.29
N LEU A 132 16.14 8.24 14.12
CA LEU A 132 16.48 9.43 13.33
C LEU A 132 15.71 10.68 13.79
N LEU A 133 14.60 10.52 14.50
CA LEU A 133 13.75 11.60 15.00
C LEU A 133 13.62 11.53 16.54
N PRO A 134 14.59 12.09 17.30
CA PRO A 134 14.47 12.19 18.76
C PRO A 134 13.24 13.00 19.21
N ASP A 135 12.80 13.93 18.36
CA ASP A 135 11.64 14.81 18.44
C ASP A 135 10.38 14.21 17.77
N CYS A 136 10.29 12.88 17.62
CA CYS A 136 9.20 12.23 16.87
C CYS A 136 7.78 12.62 17.32
N SER A 137 7.60 13.10 18.56
CA SER A 137 6.33 13.62 19.08
C SER A 137 5.87 14.93 18.43
N GLU A 138 6.79 15.70 17.84
CA GLU A 138 6.50 16.93 17.10
C GLU A 138 6.09 16.64 15.65
N TRP A 139 6.33 15.42 15.17
CA TRP A 139 6.07 15.01 13.80
C TRP A 139 4.72 14.30 13.64
N VAL A 140 4.05 14.59 12.54
CA VAL A 140 2.92 13.77 12.07
C VAL A 140 3.48 12.61 11.23
N LEU A 141 3.78 11.51 11.91
CA LEU A 141 4.30 10.29 11.27
C LEU A 141 3.17 9.34 10.87
N THR A 142 3.25 8.82 9.65
CA THR A 142 2.39 7.74 9.17
C THR A 142 3.25 6.62 8.63
N ILE A 143 3.12 5.42 9.20
CA ILE A 143 3.68 4.18 8.65
C ILE A 143 2.51 3.25 8.36
N LEU A 144 2.14 3.15 7.09
CA LEU A 144 1.10 2.25 6.62
C LEU A 144 1.72 0.90 6.27
N ALA A 145 1.12 -0.17 6.74
CA ALA A 145 1.50 -1.54 6.43
C ALA A 145 0.30 -2.26 5.82
N THR A 146 0.41 -2.72 4.59
CA THR A 146 -0.69 -3.41 3.92
C THR A 146 -0.30 -4.74 3.32
N ASP A 147 -1.22 -5.69 3.38
CA ASP A 147 -1.07 -7.01 2.76
C ASP A 147 -2.45 -7.56 2.38
N ILE A 148 -2.47 -8.57 1.51
CA ILE A 148 -3.69 -9.29 1.12
C ILE A 148 -3.98 -10.46 2.06
N ASN A 149 -2.96 -10.98 2.75
CA ASN A 149 -3.07 -12.16 3.62
C ASN A 149 -3.57 -11.77 5.02
N PRO A 150 -4.82 -12.12 5.40
CA PRO A 150 -5.38 -11.75 6.70
C PRO A 150 -4.60 -12.37 7.88
N ASN A 151 -4.07 -13.58 7.73
CA ASN A 151 -3.33 -14.25 8.81
C ASN A 151 -2.00 -13.52 9.09
N ALA A 152 -1.36 -13.01 8.03
CA ALA A 152 -0.10 -12.27 8.16
C ALA A 152 -0.34 -10.91 8.83
N LEU A 153 -1.42 -10.21 8.44
CA LEU A 153 -1.86 -8.96 9.09
C LEU A 153 -2.17 -9.15 10.58
N ASP A 154 -2.74 -10.29 10.98
CA ASP A 154 -3.00 -10.59 12.39
C ASP A 154 -1.72 -10.81 13.21
N VAL A 155 -0.66 -11.34 12.60
CA VAL A 155 0.66 -11.39 13.23
C VAL A 155 1.22 -9.98 13.36
N ALA A 156 1.18 -9.18 12.28
CA ALA A 156 1.63 -7.80 12.27
C ALA A 156 0.95 -6.97 13.37
N ARG A 157 -0.38 -6.97 13.46
CA ARG A 157 -1.14 -6.24 14.49
C ARG A 157 -0.73 -6.61 15.93
N ARG A 158 -0.45 -7.89 16.18
CA ARG A 158 -0.04 -8.36 17.49
C ARG A 158 1.41 -7.94 17.81
N GLY A 159 2.27 -7.89 16.80
CA GLY A 159 3.70 -7.61 16.97
C GLY A 159 4.41 -8.69 17.78
N LEU A 160 3.96 -9.94 17.66
CA LEU A 160 4.48 -11.10 18.38
C LEU A 160 5.19 -12.05 17.40
N TYR A 161 6.47 -12.28 17.66
CA TYR A 161 7.39 -12.97 16.75
C TYR A 161 8.15 -14.10 17.45
N ARG A 162 8.82 -14.93 16.65
CA ARG A 162 9.76 -15.95 17.11
C ARG A 162 11.19 -15.52 16.81
N GLU A 163 12.16 -16.23 17.37
CA GLU A 163 13.59 -15.98 17.18
C GLU A 163 13.98 -15.81 15.70
N TRP A 164 13.41 -16.64 14.82
CA TRP A 164 13.71 -16.64 13.38
C TRP A 164 13.41 -15.32 12.66
N SER A 165 12.44 -14.53 13.15
CA SER A 165 12.13 -13.20 12.60
C SER A 165 13.26 -12.19 12.84
N PHE A 166 14.19 -12.47 13.76
CA PHE A 166 15.30 -11.59 14.16
C PHE A 166 16.68 -12.09 13.75
N ARG A 167 16.76 -13.13 12.90
CA ARG A 167 18.00 -13.83 12.54
C ARG A 167 19.15 -12.93 12.06
N ASP A 168 18.81 -11.83 11.39
CA ASP A 168 19.76 -10.84 10.86
C ASP A 168 19.60 -9.46 11.53
N THR A 169 18.91 -9.40 12.67
CA THR A 169 18.68 -8.15 13.40
C THR A 169 19.86 -7.81 14.32
N PRO A 170 20.46 -6.62 14.22
CA PRO A 170 21.52 -6.19 15.12
C PRO A 170 21.13 -6.33 16.60
N GLN A 171 22.04 -6.85 17.43
CA GLN A 171 21.73 -7.17 18.83
C GLN A 171 21.23 -5.96 19.62
N TRP A 172 21.81 -4.78 19.39
CA TRP A 172 21.38 -3.55 20.07
C TRP A 172 19.93 -3.15 19.74
N ILE A 173 19.42 -3.51 18.56
CA ILE A 173 17.99 -3.32 18.22
C ILE A 173 17.14 -4.26 19.05
N ARG A 174 17.56 -5.52 19.14
CA ARG A 174 16.85 -6.54 19.91
C ARG A 174 16.76 -6.12 21.37
N ASP A 175 17.87 -5.70 21.96
CA ASP A 175 17.94 -5.32 23.37
C ASP A 175 17.04 -4.12 23.71
N ARG A 176 16.88 -3.17 22.77
CA ARG A 176 16.12 -1.94 23.00
C ARG A 176 14.65 -2.03 22.61
N TYR A 177 14.32 -2.74 21.53
CA TYR A 177 13.00 -2.68 20.88
C TYR A 177 12.23 -4.00 20.91
N VAL A 178 12.83 -5.07 21.46
CA VAL A 178 12.21 -6.40 21.51
C VAL A 178 12.21 -6.89 22.95
N HIS A 179 11.04 -7.30 23.43
CA HIS A 179 10.84 -7.80 24.78
C HIS A 179 10.46 -9.28 24.74
N ARG A 180 11.18 -10.12 25.47
CA ARG A 180 10.85 -11.54 25.59
C ARG A 180 9.54 -11.69 26.36
N ARG A 181 8.59 -12.43 25.79
CA ARG A 181 7.27 -12.75 26.36
C ARG A 181 7.08 -14.26 26.42
N GLY A 182 7.50 -14.87 27.54
CA GLY A 182 7.49 -16.33 27.69
C GLY A 182 8.72 -17.01 27.09
N ALA A 183 8.61 -18.30 26.77
CA ALA A 183 9.76 -19.13 26.39
C ALA A 183 10.26 -18.88 24.94
N GLU A 184 9.35 -18.72 23.98
CA GLU A 184 9.68 -18.69 22.54
C GLU A 184 9.03 -17.51 21.79
N THR A 185 8.37 -16.60 22.50
CA THR A 185 7.66 -15.46 21.91
C THR A 185 8.35 -14.16 22.31
N PHE A 186 8.47 -13.26 21.35
CA PHE A 186 9.04 -11.94 21.50
C PHE A 186 8.02 -10.90 21.05
N GLU A 187 7.91 -9.80 21.79
CA GLU A 187 7.01 -8.70 21.50
C GLU A 187 7.82 -7.46 21.10
N VAL A 188 7.43 -6.81 20.00
CA VAL A 188 7.96 -5.49 19.63
C VAL A 188 7.51 -4.46 20.66
N ASP A 189 8.39 -3.53 21.04
CA ASP A 189 8.08 -2.44 21.98
C ASP A 189 6.74 -1.78 21.60
N PRO A 190 5.76 -1.71 22.53
CA PRO A 190 4.46 -1.12 22.27
C PRO A 190 4.51 0.31 21.71
N ARG A 191 5.57 1.09 21.98
CA ARG A 191 5.78 2.42 21.42
C ARG A 191 6.00 2.36 19.90
N ILE A 192 6.90 1.49 19.45
CA ILE A 192 7.15 1.22 18.02
C ILE A 192 5.89 0.62 17.38
N ARG A 193 5.24 -0.32 18.07
CA ARG A 193 4.01 -0.95 17.56
C ARG A 193 2.93 0.07 17.21
N ARG A 194 2.77 1.12 18.03
CA ARG A 194 1.78 2.19 17.82
C ARG A 194 2.08 3.11 16.64
N MET A 195 3.31 3.14 16.13
CA MET A 195 3.67 3.95 14.96
C MET A 195 3.13 3.36 13.65
N VAL A 196 2.85 2.04 13.63
CA VAL A 196 2.43 1.30 12.43
C VAL A 196 0.92 1.11 12.41
N THR A 197 0.28 1.51 11.31
CA THR A 197 -1.11 1.20 11.01
C THR A 197 -1.17 0.01 10.04
N VAL A 198 -1.79 -1.09 10.47
CA VAL A 198 -1.93 -2.32 9.66
C VAL A 198 -3.33 -2.38 9.05
N ALA A 199 -3.40 -2.42 7.72
CA ALA A 199 -4.66 -2.46 6.98
C ALA A 199 -4.61 -3.50 5.85
N PRO A 200 -5.71 -4.17 5.52
CA PRO A 200 -5.72 -5.05 4.36
C PRO A 200 -5.66 -4.22 3.06
N LEU A 201 -4.92 -4.71 2.06
CA LEU A 201 -4.89 -4.17 0.68
C LEU A 201 -4.54 -5.26 -0.34
N ASN A 202 -5.33 -5.37 -1.40
CA ASN A 202 -4.95 -6.10 -2.59
C ASN A 202 -4.33 -5.10 -3.59
N LEU A 203 -3.03 -5.22 -3.85
CA LEU A 203 -2.33 -4.32 -4.77
C LEU A 203 -2.79 -4.50 -6.23
N ALA A 204 -3.45 -5.60 -6.58
CA ALA A 204 -3.99 -5.80 -7.92
C ALA A 204 -5.24 -4.95 -8.20
N GLU A 205 -5.97 -4.50 -7.17
CA GLU A 205 -7.24 -3.78 -7.30
C GLU A 205 -7.06 -2.27 -7.54
N ASP A 206 -8.11 -1.61 -8.06
CA ASP A 206 -8.11 -0.18 -8.41
C ASP A 206 -8.56 0.76 -7.28
N GLY A 207 -8.83 0.25 -6.08
CA GLY A 207 -9.31 1.04 -4.94
C GLY A 207 -8.26 1.95 -4.28
N TYR A 208 -7.10 2.16 -4.90
CA TYR A 208 -6.00 2.99 -4.39
C TYR A 208 -5.18 3.60 -5.55
N PRO A 209 -4.40 4.68 -5.34
CA PRO A 209 -4.29 5.46 -4.11
C PRO A 209 -5.59 6.20 -3.76
N SER A 210 -5.91 6.30 -2.47
CA SER A 210 -7.03 7.08 -1.95
C SER A 210 -6.65 7.64 -0.58
N VAL A 211 -7.21 8.81 -0.26
CA VAL A 211 -7.03 9.37 1.09
C VAL A 211 -7.81 8.57 2.13
N VAL A 212 -8.91 7.92 1.73
CA VAL A 212 -9.70 7.06 2.64
C VAL A 212 -8.95 5.78 3.00
N THR A 213 -8.22 5.18 2.05
CA THR A 213 -7.30 4.06 2.32
C THR A 213 -5.98 4.52 2.94
N ASN A 214 -5.77 5.83 3.07
CA ASN A 214 -4.53 6.44 3.54
C ASN A 214 -3.31 6.05 2.71
N THR A 215 -3.48 5.74 1.42
CA THR A 215 -2.42 5.29 0.49
C THR A 215 -1.97 6.39 -0.47
N SER A 216 -2.39 7.64 -0.26
CA SER A 216 -1.99 8.81 -1.07
C SER A 216 -0.84 9.59 -0.44
N ALA A 217 -0.15 10.40 -1.25
CA ALA A 217 0.90 11.34 -0.86
C ALA A 217 2.03 10.72 -0.01
N MET A 218 2.56 9.58 -0.40
CA MET A 218 3.66 8.88 0.28
C MET A 218 5.03 9.50 -0.03
N ASP A 219 5.85 9.70 1.00
CA ASP A 219 7.26 10.10 0.87
C ASP A 219 8.13 8.90 0.50
N VAL A 220 7.84 7.74 1.07
CA VAL A 220 8.55 6.47 0.80
C VAL A 220 7.56 5.32 0.68
N ILE A 221 7.71 4.51 -0.36
CA ILE A 221 7.01 3.23 -0.51
C ILE A 221 8.06 2.12 -0.59
N LEU A 222 7.91 1.08 0.22
CA LEU A 222 8.58 -0.20 0.05
C LEU A 222 7.58 -1.18 -0.56
N CYS A 223 7.90 -1.74 -1.72
CA CYS A 223 7.10 -2.79 -2.38
C CYS A 223 8.03 -3.92 -2.80
N ARG A 224 8.38 -4.78 -1.85
CA ARG A 224 9.52 -5.71 -1.96
C ARG A 224 9.10 -7.16 -1.83
N ASN A 225 9.59 -7.99 -2.75
CA ASN A 225 9.31 -9.42 -2.84
C ASN A 225 7.81 -9.69 -3.01
N VAL A 226 7.13 -8.84 -3.79
CA VAL A 226 5.69 -8.87 -4.05
C VAL A 226 5.41 -8.99 -5.55
N LEU A 227 5.93 -8.05 -6.34
CA LEU A 227 5.63 -7.91 -7.77
C LEU A 227 6.11 -9.13 -8.56
N MET A 228 7.15 -9.83 -8.08
CA MET A 228 7.63 -11.08 -8.67
C MET A 228 6.58 -12.19 -8.74
N TYR A 229 5.49 -12.09 -7.97
CA TYR A 229 4.38 -13.05 -8.00
C TYR A 229 3.20 -12.60 -8.87
N PHE A 230 3.25 -11.40 -9.44
CA PHE A 230 2.14 -10.82 -10.18
C PHE A 230 2.20 -11.15 -11.67
N THR A 231 1.04 -11.19 -12.32
CA THR A 231 0.98 -11.19 -13.78
C THR A 231 1.57 -9.90 -14.33
N PRO A 232 2.09 -9.88 -15.58
CA PRO A 232 2.63 -8.66 -16.17
C PRO A 232 1.64 -7.48 -16.20
N GLU A 233 0.35 -7.76 -16.36
CA GLU A 233 -0.71 -6.76 -16.29
C GLU A 233 -0.87 -6.19 -14.88
N ALA A 234 -0.96 -7.06 -13.86
CA ALA A 234 -1.07 -6.64 -12.47
C ALA A 234 0.18 -5.87 -12.00
N GLN A 235 1.37 -6.26 -12.45
CA GLN A 235 2.62 -5.51 -12.20
C GLN A 235 2.51 -4.08 -12.72
N ARG A 236 2.15 -3.89 -14.00
CA ARG A 236 2.02 -2.56 -14.62
C ARG A 236 0.98 -1.70 -13.91
N GLY A 237 -0.21 -2.25 -13.64
CA GLY A 237 -1.27 -1.54 -12.92
C GLY A 237 -0.82 -1.13 -11.52
N THR A 238 -0.18 -2.05 -10.78
CA THR A 238 0.34 -1.78 -9.44
C THR A 238 1.38 -0.67 -9.46
N VAL A 239 2.37 -0.74 -10.34
CA VAL A 239 3.43 0.27 -10.41
C VAL A 239 2.89 1.63 -10.82
N ALA A 240 1.92 1.71 -11.73
CA ALA A 240 1.25 2.96 -12.06
C ALA A 240 0.53 3.57 -10.85
N ARG A 241 -0.15 2.74 -10.04
CA ARG A 241 -0.82 3.19 -8.79
C ARG A 241 0.19 3.59 -7.71
N LEU A 242 1.29 2.86 -7.53
CA LEU A 242 2.36 3.24 -6.58
C LEU A 242 3.04 4.55 -7.01
N HIS A 243 3.30 4.74 -8.30
CA HIS A 243 3.79 6.01 -8.82
C HIS A 243 2.82 7.17 -8.53
N ARG A 244 1.51 6.96 -8.72
CA ARG A 244 0.48 7.96 -8.34
C ARG A 244 0.44 8.24 -6.84
N ALA A 245 0.65 7.22 -6.01
CA ALA A 245 0.67 7.33 -4.55
C ALA A 245 1.84 8.16 -4.01
N LEU A 246 2.96 8.22 -4.73
CA LEU A 246 4.14 8.99 -4.33
C LEU A 246 3.94 10.50 -4.53
N VAL A 247 4.43 11.29 -3.57
CA VAL A 247 4.63 12.73 -3.79
C VAL A 247 5.76 12.97 -4.79
N SER A 248 5.80 14.18 -5.35
CA SER A 248 6.96 14.65 -6.10
C SER A 248 8.23 14.57 -5.25
N GLY A 249 9.30 13.98 -5.78
CA GLY A 249 10.54 13.73 -5.07
C GLY A 249 10.53 12.52 -4.14
N GLY A 250 9.38 11.82 -4.01
CA GLY A 250 9.22 10.62 -3.18
C GLY A 250 9.96 9.39 -3.73
N TRP A 251 10.13 8.40 -2.86
CA TRP A 251 10.99 7.24 -3.09
C TRP A 251 10.21 5.93 -3.17
N LEU A 252 10.53 5.08 -4.13
CA LEU A 252 10.09 3.69 -4.20
C LEU A 252 11.30 2.77 -4.05
N ALA A 253 11.21 1.80 -3.15
CA ALA A 253 12.16 0.70 -3.07
C ALA A 253 11.49 -0.62 -3.47
N VAL A 254 12.21 -1.42 -4.24
CA VAL A 254 11.81 -2.77 -4.65
C VAL A 254 12.98 -3.73 -4.44
N SER A 255 12.76 -5.03 -4.62
CA SER A 255 13.87 -6.00 -4.50
C SER A 255 14.69 -6.05 -5.79
N PRO A 256 15.97 -6.47 -5.72
CA PRO A 256 16.79 -6.71 -6.91
C PRO A 256 16.12 -7.60 -7.97
N ALA A 257 15.40 -8.65 -7.54
CA ALA A 257 14.69 -9.57 -8.43
C ALA A 257 13.48 -8.95 -9.16
N GLU A 258 13.01 -7.79 -8.72
CA GLU A 258 11.83 -7.11 -9.27
C GLU A 258 12.22 -5.92 -10.15
N ALA A 259 13.50 -5.51 -10.11
CA ALA A 259 13.98 -4.37 -10.85
C ALA A 259 13.77 -4.54 -12.36
N SER A 260 13.13 -3.55 -12.98
CA SER A 260 12.86 -3.55 -14.41
C SER A 260 12.85 -2.12 -14.94
N ALA A 261 13.73 -1.82 -15.89
CA ALA A 261 13.82 -0.50 -16.52
C ALA A 261 12.52 -0.12 -17.26
N GLU A 262 11.84 -1.10 -17.84
CA GLU A 262 10.57 -0.88 -18.54
C GLU A 262 9.43 -0.62 -17.55
N LEU A 263 9.30 -1.49 -16.53
CA LEU A 263 8.20 -1.41 -15.58
C LEU A 263 8.24 -0.12 -14.75
N PHE A 264 9.44 0.31 -14.36
CA PHE A 264 9.65 1.51 -13.53
C PHE A 264 10.04 2.75 -14.33
N ARG A 265 9.92 2.74 -15.66
CA ARG A 265 10.26 3.88 -16.53
C ARG A 265 9.75 5.26 -16.06
N PRO A 266 8.56 5.40 -15.43
CA PRO A 266 8.10 6.70 -14.92
C PRO A 266 8.90 7.23 -13.72
N LEU A 267 9.81 6.44 -13.15
CA LEU A 267 10.64 6.80 -12.00
C LEU A 267 12.12 6.79 -12.38
N ALA A 268 12.88 7.74 -11.84
CA ALA A 268 14.32 7.79 -12.03
C ALA A 268 15.01 6.77 -11.10
N PRO A 269 15.79 5.80 -11.62
CA PRO A 269 16.56 4.91 -10.77
C PRO A 269 17.66 5.68 -10.03
N VAL A 270 17.87 5.36 -8.75
CA VAL A 270 18.91 5.97 -7.92
C VAL A 270 19.87 4.87 -7.48
N ASN A 271 21.14 4.99 -7.86
CA ASN A 271 22.14 3.99 -7.55
C ASN A 271 22.56 4.08 -6.07
N TYR A 272 22.35 2.98 -5.34
CA TYR A 272 22.94 2.76 -4.04
C TYR A 272 23.40 1.28 -3.99
N PRO A 273 24.66 0.99 -3.62
CA PRO A 273 25.18 -0.38 -3.65
C PRO A 273 24.28 -1.35 -2.87
N GLY A 274 23.77 -2.38 -3.56
CA GLY A 274 22.93 -3.41 -2.96
C GLY A 274 21.47 -3.02 -2.69
N ALA A 275 21.02 -1.83 -3.09
CA ALA A 275 19.63 -1.38 -2.92
C ALA A 275 19.02 -0.88 -4.24
N MET A 276 17.80 -1.34 -4.56
CA MET A 276 17.05 -0.88 -5.73
C MET A 276 16.10 0.24 -5.34
N LEU A 277 16.54 1.47 -5.53
CA LEU A 277 15.79 2.68 -5.23
C LEU A 277 15.40 3.43 -6.51
N TYR A 278 14.22 4.01 -6.48
CA TYR A 278 13.67 4.83 -7.55
C TYR A 278 13.09 6.11 -6.95
N ARG A 279 13.17 7.22 -7.68
CA ARG A 279 12.66 8.52 -7.25
C ARG A 279 11.66 9.06 -8.27
N LYS A 280 10.53 9.59 -7.78
CA LYS A 280 9.55 10.28 -8.62
C LYS A 280 10.06 11.69 -8.92
N GLU A 281 10.32 12.00 -10.17
CA GLU A 281 10.81 13.31 -10.56
C GLU A 281 9.76 14.39 -10.31
N SER A 282 10.24 15.58 -9.92
CA SER A 282 9.43 16.79 -9.85
C SER A 282 9.28 17.35 -11.25
N GLY A 283 8.04 17.64 -11.69
CA GLY A 283 7.85 18.37 -12.94
C GLY A 283 8.60 19.71 -12.89
N SER A 284 9.53 19.88 -13.84
CA SER A 284 10.45 21.00 -14.12
C SER A 284 11.87 21.01 -13.50
N VAL A 285 12.81 20.61 -14.37
CA VAL A 285 14.24 20.98 -14.59
C VAL A 285 15.37 20.35 -13.72
N PRO A 286 16.59 20.25 -14.28
CA PRO A 286 17.32 19.02 -14.60
C PRO A 286 18.24 18.55 -13.46
N SER A 287 18.71 17.29 -13.55
CA SER A 287 19.61 16.68 -12.57
C SER A 287 20.83 17.55 -12.28
N LEU A 288 20.87 18.12 -11.07
CA LEU A 288 22.06 18.64 -10.43
C LEU A 288 22.21 17.93 -9.09
N LEU A 289 22.40 16.62 -9.13
CA LEU A 289 23.28 16.00 -8.14
C LEU A 289 24.69 16.07 -8.72
N PRO A 290 25.72 16.46 -7.95
CA PRO A 290 27.10 16.48 -8.44
C PRO A 290 27.45 15.12 -9.02
N GLY A 291 27.88 15.12 -10.28
CA GLY A 291 28.31 13.93 -10.98
C GLY A 291 29.45 13.26 -10.21
N TRP A 292 29.30 11.98 -9.95
CA TRP A 292 30.45 11.13 -9.76
C TRP A 292 30.41 10.08 -10.87
N ALA A 293 31.49 10.09 -11.66
CA ALA A 293 31.69 9.15 -12.73
C ALA A 293 31.63 7.73 -12.16
N ALA A 294 30.87 6.88 -12.83
CA ALA A 294 30.92 5.45 -12.63
C ALA A 294 32.36 4.97 -12.88
N GLU A 295 33.06 4.56 -11.84
CA GLU A 295 34.08 3.52 -12.04
C GLU A 295 33.31 2.20 -12.21
N THR A 296 33.03 1.88 -13.47
CA THR A 296 32.66 0.52 -13.86
C THR A 296 33.83 -0.40 -13.52
N VAL A 297 33.79 -1.00 -12.33
CA VAL A 297 34.52 -2.23 -12.07
C VAL A 297 33.74 -3.34 -12.76
N VAL A 298 34.10 -3.60 -14.00
CA VAL A 298 33.71 -4.84 -14.68
C VAL A 298 34.43 -5.97 -13.95
N SER A 299 33.73 -6.62 -13.01
CA SER A 299 34.19 -7.90 -12.47
C SER A 299 33.73 -8.99 -13.42
N GLU A 300 34.66 -9.49 -14.22
CA GLU A 300 34.50 -10.73 -14.99
C GLU A 300 34.27 -11.89 -14.03
N ALA A 301 33.07 -12.45 -14.06
CA ALA A 301 32.81 -13.81 -13.61
C ALA A 301 32.46 -14.68 -14.83
N PRO A 302 32.94 -15.94 -14.91
CA PRO A 302 32.94 -16.72 -16.14
C PRO A 302 31.53 -17.20 -16.52
N ALA A 303 31.17 -17.02 -17.79
CA ALA A 303 29.96 -17.58 -18.38
C ALA A 303 30.06 -19.10 -18.56
N PRO A 304 29.00 -19.88 -18.28
CA PRO A 304 28.89 -21.23 -18.82
C PRO A 304 28.56 -21.18 -20.31
N SER A 305 29.27 -22.00 -21.08
CA SER A 305 29.19 -22.13 -22.52
C SER A 305 27.83 -22.64 -23.02
N LEU A 306 27.21 -21.93 -23.96
CA LEU A 306 26.21 -22.47 -24.88
C LEU A 306 26.68 -22.20 -26.31
N SER A 307 26.86 -23.27 -27.09
CA SER A 307 27.10 -23.19 -28.54
C SER A 307 25.81 -22.97 -29.33
N PRO A 308 25.89 -22.46 -30.58
CA PRO A 308 24.88 -21.59 -31.16
C PRO A 308 23.99 -22.28 -32.20
N CYS A 309 22.78 -21.76 -32.38
CA CYS A 309 22.04 -21.85 -33.65
C CYS A 309 21.62 -20.44 -34.09
N ALA A 310 22.10 -20.04 -35.27
CA ALA A 310 21.74 -18.81 -35.96
C ALA A 310 20.58 -19.08 -36.97
N PRO A 311 20.15 -18.13 -37.81
CA PRO A 311 19.18 -17.08 -37.47
C PRO A 311 18.00 -17.08 -38.46
N SER A 312 16.91 -16.35 -38.16
CA SER A 312 16.07 -15.75 -39.23
C SER A 312 15.06 -14.74 -38.67
N GLY A 313 14.95 -13.61 -39.37
CA GLY A 313 13.75 -12.78 -39.38
C GLY A 313 13.90 -11.39 -38.78
N LEU A 314 14.54 -10.49 -39.52
CA LEU A 314 14.38 -9.04 -39.35
C LEU A 314 12.92 -8.65 -39.59
N VAL A 315 12.28 -8.06 -38.59
CA VAL A 315 11.06 -7.26 -38.78
C VAL A 315 11.33 -5.88 -38.22
N THR A 316 11.21 -4.88 -39.09
CA THR A 316 11.38 -3.45 -38.80
C THR A 316 10.20 -2.92 -37.96
N PRO A 317 10.44 -1.98 -37.03
CA PRO A 317 9.37 -1.30 -36.31
C PRO A 317 8.73 -0.18 -37.17
N PRO A 318 7.42 0.10 -37.04
CA PRO A 318 6.81 1.30 -37.59
C PRO A 318 7.03 2.52 -36.67
N SER A 319 7.15 3.69 -37.31
CA SER A 319 7.28 5.03 -36.71
C SER A 319 5.98 5.54 -36.04
N PRO A 320 6.05 6.54 -35.14
CA PRO A 320 5.03 6.81 -34.13
C PRO A 320 3.79 7.60 -34.61
N VAL A 321 2.68 7.34 -33.92
CA VAL A 321 1.35 7.93 -34.07
C VAL A 321 1.33 9.36 -33.53
N ALA A 322 0.59 10.22 -34.25
CA ALA A 322 0.36 11.63 -34.00
C ALA A 322 -0.27 11.93 -32.62
N SER A 323 0.16 13.05 -32.07
CA SER A 323 -0.34 13.76 -30.89
C SER A 323 -1.85 14.01 -30.94
N LEU A 324 -2.57 13.66 -29.87
CA LEU A 324 -3.98 13.99 -29.67
C LEU A 324 -4.09 15.36 -28.98
N SER A 325 -4.78 16.28 -29.65
CA SER A 325 -5.19 17.60 -29.17
C SER A 325 -6.35 17.52 -28.17
N GLU A 326 -6.39 18.43 -27.20
CA GLU A 326 -7.44 18.53 -26.17
C GLU A 326 -8.83 18.91 -26.75
N PRO A 327 -9.95 18.43 -26.17
CA PRO A 327 -11.30 18.88 -26.53
C PRO A 327 -11.83 20.05 -25.65
N PRO A 328 -12.83 20.81 -26.15
CA PRO A 328 -13.20 22.13 -25.63
C PRO A 328 -14.19 22.11 -24.44
N GLU A 329 -14.20 23.22 -23.69
CA GLU A 329 -15.00 23.48 -22.48
C GLU A 329 -16.53 23.61 -22.72
N GLY A 330 -17.34 22.99 -21.84
CA GLY A 330 -18.77 23.32 -21.66
C GLY A 330 -19.58 22.36 -20.77
N LEU A 331 -19.77 22.73 -19.49
CA LEU A 331 -20.71 22.19 -18.44
C LEU A 331 -20.44 20.78 -17.84
N PRO A 332 -20.73 20.49 -16.54
CA PRO A 332 -20.76 21.31 -15.32
C PRO A 332 -19.48 21.15 -14.46
N ARG A 333 -18.91 22.26 -13.99
CA ARG A 333 -17.57 22.35 -13.36
C ARG A 333 -17.40 21.73 -11.95
N MET A 334 -18.46 21.19 -11.33
CA MET A 334 -18.35 20.65 -9.96
C MET A 334 -17.62 19.29 -9.91
N GLY A 335 -17.86 18.42 -10.89
CA GLY A 335 -17.16 17.12 -10.98
C GLY A 335 -15.67 17.29 -11.29
N THR A 336 -15.32 18.28 -12.12
CA THR A 336 -13.94 18.54 -12.54
C THR A 336 -13.10 19.16 -11.42
N ASP A 337 -13.65 20.10 -10.65
CA ASP A 337 -12.92 20.79 -9.59
C ASP A 337 -12.57 19.85 -8.43
N LEU A 338 -13.52 18.99 -8.01
CA LEU A 338 -13.27 18.00 -6.96
C LEU A 338 -12.32 16.88 -7.40
N GLN A 339 -12.44 16.40 -8.64
CA GLN A 339 -11.50 15.44 -9.21
C GLN A 339 -10.08 16.03 -9.31
N ARG A 340 -9.97 17.30 -9.71
CA ARG A 340 -8.69 18.02 -9.72
C ARG A 340 -8.13 18.22 -8.31
N ALA A 341 -8.97 18.60 -7.34
CA ALA A 341 -8.58 18.70 -5.95
C ALA A 341 -8.06 17.36 -5.41
N ARG A 342 -8.72 16.25 -5.75
CA ARG A 342 -8.26 14.89 -5.42
C ARG A 342 -6.90 14.60 -6.03
N ALA A 343 -6.73 14.86 -7.33
CA ALA A 343 -5.46 14.63 -8.02
C ALA A 343 -4.32 15.45 -7.42
N LEU A 344 -4.58 16.69 -7.00
CA LEU A 344 -3.61 17.54 -6.30
C LEU A 344 -3.29 17.01 -4.91
N ALA A 345 -4.29 16.56 -4.16
CA ALA A 345 -4.10 15.93 -2.86
C ALA A 345 -3.26 14.65 -2.97
N ASP A 346 -3.52 13.80 -3.96
CA ASP A 346 -2.73 12.60 -4.26
C ASP A 346 -1.25 12.94 -4.56
N GLN A 347 -1.02 14.07 -5.21
CA GLN A 347 0.33 14.59 -5.51
C GLN A 347 1.00 15.27 -4.30
N GLY A 348 0.29 15.42 -3.18
CA GLY A 348 0.77 16.14 -1.99
C GLY A 348 0.71 17.67 -2.10
N LYS A 349 0.07 18.22 -3.14
CA LYS A 349 -0.18 19.66 -3.32
C LYS A 349 -1.38 20.10 -2.50
N LEU A 350 -1.22 20.03 -1.18
CA LEU A 350 -2.31 20.14 -0.22
C LEU A 350 -2.97 21.54 -0.19
N GLU A 351 -2.21 22.61 -0.42
CA GLU A 351 -2.77 23.97 -0.48
C GLU A 351 -3.67 24.16 -1.70
N GLU A 352 -3.17 23.86 -2.90
CA GLU A 352 -3.96 23.95 -4.13
C GLU A 352 -5.22 23.07 -4.05
N ALA A 353 -5.09 21.87 -3.47
CA ALA A 353 -6.23 20.98 -3.24
C ALA A 353 -7.25 21.58 -2.25
N ARG A 354 -6.78 22.23 -1.19
CA ARG A 354 -7.62 22.90 -0.19
C ARG A 354 -8.39 24.06 -0.81
N GLU A 355 -7.71 24.92 -1.57
CA GLU A 355 -8.34 26.05 -2.26
C GLU A 355 -9.46 25.60 -3.19
N LEU A 356 -9.26 24.51 -3.94
CA LEU A 356 -10.31 23.94 -4.79
C LEU A 356 -11.47 23.37 -3.98
N CYS A 357 -11.21 22.75 -2.82
CA CYS A 357 -12.27 22.28 -1.92
C CYS A 357 -13.08 23.45 -1.35
N GLU A 358 -12.41 24.51 -0.88
CA GLU A 358 -13.06 25.71 -0.35
C GLU A 358 -13.85 26.45 -1.44
N ALA A 359 -13.32 26.52 -2.67
CA ALA A 359 -14.04 27.06 -3.82
C ALA A 359 -15.29 26.22 -4.15
N ALA A 360 -15.20 24.89 -4.11
CA ALA A 360 -16.37 24.02 -4.28
C ALA A 360 -17.42 24.28 -3.18
N LEU A 361 -16.99 24.40 -1.91
CA LEU A 361 -17.86 24.69 -0.76
C LEU A 361 -18.47 26.10 -0.79
N SER A 362 -17.81 27.06 -1.43
CA SER A 362 -18.37 28.40 -1.63
C SER A 362 -19.59 28.39 -2.57
N ARG A 363 -19.64 27.44 -3.51
CA ARG A 363 -20.73 27.27 -4.47
C ARG A 363 -21.85 26.41 -3.90
N ASP A 364 -21.47 25.34 -3.19
CA ASP A 364 -22.40 24.49 -2.45
C ASP A 364 -21.85 24.13 -1.07
N ARG A 365 -22.38 24.79 -0.04
CA ARG A 365 -21.98 24.59 1.36
C ARG A 365 -22.42 23.25 1.94
N LEU A 366 -23.41 22.60 1.32
CA LEU A 366 -24.05 21.38 1.80
C LEU A 366 -23.50 20.11 1.13
N ALA A 367 -22.58 20.25 0.17
CA ALA A 367 -21.93 19.10 -0.47
C ALA A 367 -21.01 18.36 0.52
N PRO A 368 -21.23 17.06 0.79
CA PRO A 368 -20.43 16.30 1.76
C PRO A 368 -19.04 15.91 1.25
N GLU A 369 -18.85 15.66 -0.05
CA GLU A 369 -17.60 15.16 -0.62
C GLU A 369 -16.43 16.16 -0.51
N PRO A 370 -16.61 17.47 -0.78
CA PRO A 370 -15.56 18.46 -0.53
C PRO A 370 -15.17 18.55 0.95
N HIS A 371 -16.11 18.40 1.89
CA HIS A 371 -15.79 18.36 3.33
C HIS A 371 -15.01 17.09 3.69
N LEU A 372 -15.32 15.93 3.10
CA LEU A 372 -14.55 14.69 3.29
C LEU A 372 -13.11 14.84 2.79
N LEU A 373 -12.91 15.37 1.59
CA LEU A 373 -11.56 15.62 1.06
C LEU A 373 -10.82 16.68 1.88
N LEU A 374 -11.51 17.75 2.32
CA LEU A 374 -10.91 18.78 3.18
C LEU A 374 -10.46 18.21 4.52
N ALA A 375 -11.25 17.32 5.15
CA ALA A 375 -10.86 16.64 6.37
C ALA A 375 -9.56 15.84 6.20
N ALA A 376 -9.49 15.11 5.09
CA ALA A 376 -8.32 14.37 4.66
C ALA A 376 -7.10 15.29 4.50
N ILE A 377 -7.25 16.40 3.77
CA ILE A 377 -6.19 17.40 3.57
C ILE A 377 -5.73 18.02 4.91
N CYS A 378 -6.65 18.41 5.79
CA CYS A 378 -6.32 18.95 7.11
C CYS A 378 -5.59 17.92 7.98
N GLN A 379 -5.99 16.64 7.94
CA GLN A 379 -5.27 15.56 8.61
C GLN A 379 -3.83 15.48 8.09
N GLU A 380 -3.63 15.51 6.78
CA GLU A 380 -2.30 15.43 6.17
C GLU A 380 -1.41 16.63 6.53
N ARG A 381 -2.00 17.79 6.84
CA ARG A 381 -1.26 18.98 7.30
C ARG A 381 -1.00 19.00 8.81
N GLY A 382 -1.50 18.02 9.55
CA GLY A 382 -1.45 18.03 11.02
C GLY A 382 -2.48 18.97 11.67
N GLU A 383 -3.40 19.55 10.90
CA GLU A 383 -4.49 20.40 11.38
C GLU A 383 -5.64 19.53 11.92
N ILE A 384 -5.34 18.70 12.90
CA ILE A 384 -6.25 17.69 13.45
C ILE A 384 -7.59 18.29 13.94
N PRO A 385 -7.63 19.44 14.63
CA PRO A 385 -8.90 20.05 15.03
C PRO A 385 -9.79 20.43 13.83
N ALA A 386 -9.20 20.96 12.76
CA ALA A 386 -9.93 21.31 11.54
C ALA A 386 -10.44 20.07 10.81
N ALA A 387 -9.63 19.00 10.75
CA ALA A 387 -10.04 17.73 10.18
C ALA A 387 -11.26 17.13 10.91
N VAL A 388 -11.25 17.14 12.24
CA VAL A 388 -12.37 16.67 13.06
C VAL A 388 -13.63 17.50 12.82
N GLU A 389 -13.51 18.82 12.69
CA GLU A 389 -14.66 19.71 12.44
C GLU A 389 -15.26 19.48 11.05
N ALA A 390 -14.42 19.32 10.03
CA ALA A 390 -14.87 18.97 8.69
C ALA A 390 -15.63 17.63 8.67
N LEU A 391 -15.15 16.61 9.38
CA LEU A 391 -15.85 15.33 9.49
C LEU A 391 -17.18 15.43 10.25
N ARG A 392 -17.22 16.24 11.32
CA ARG A 392 -18.48 16.50 12.04
C ARG A 392 -19.51 17.18 11.16
N ARG A 393 -19.09 18.08 10.27
CA ARG A 393 -19.98 18.68 9.27
C ARG A 393 -20.52 17.65 8.30
N VAL A 394 -19.68 16.73 7.81
CA VAL A 394 -20.15 15.63 6.96
C VAL A 394 -21.19 14.78 7.70
N ILE A 395 -20.92 14.41 8.95
CA ILE A 395 -21.86 13.62 9.78
C ILE A 395 -23.15 14.41 10.08
N TYR A 396 -23.08 15.73 10.21
CA TYR A 396 -24.28 16.55 10.38
C TYR A 396 -25.15 16.58 9.12
N LEU A 397 -24.52 16.69 7.94
CA LEU A 397 -25.21 16.73 6.64
C LEU A 397 -25.72 15.34 6.21
N VAL A 398 -24.91 14.31 6.46
CA VAL A 398 -25.16 12.91 6.11
C VAL A 398 -24.82 12.05 7.34
N PRO A 399 -25.77 11.87 8.28
CA PRO A 399 -25.55 11.08 9.50
C PRO A 399 -25.06 9.65 9.25
N ASP A 400 -25.46 9.08 8.13
CA ASP A 400 -25.15 7.71 7.71
C ASP A 400 -23.88 7.62 6.83
N SER A 401 -23.05 8.67 6.81
CA SER A 401 -21.79 8.67 6.06
C SER A 401 -20.75 7.76 6.72
N ALA A 402 -20.70 6.50 6.30
CA ALA A 402 -19.73 5.54 6.78
C ALA A 402 -18.25 6.00 6.61
N PRO A 403 -17.82 6.63 5.49
CA PRO A 403 -16.46 7.15 5.37
C PRO A 403 -16.16 8.25 6.39
N ALA A 404 -17.10 9.14 6.70
CA ALA A 404 -16.90 10.19 7.69
C ALA A 404 -16.69 9.63 9.10
N HIS A 405 -17.53 8.66 9.50
CA HIS A 405 -17.37 7.97 10.79
C HIS A 405 -16.05 7.20 10.85
N PHE A 406 -15.65 6.56 9.76
CA PHE A 406 -14.39 5.82 9.69
C PHE A 406 -13.17 6.74 9.86
N LEU A 407 -13.09 7.82 9.08
CA LEU A 407 -12.02 8.81 9.17
C LEU A 407 -11.98 9.46 10.54
N LEU A 408 -13.14 9.80 11.12
CA LEU A 408 -13.23 10.39 12.46
C LEU A 408 -12.72 9.41 13.52
N GLY A 409 -13.13 8.15 13.44
CA GLY A 409 -12.67 7.13 14.37
C GLY A 409 -11.16 6.89 14.30
N SER A 410 -10.58 6.88 13.09
CA SER A 410 -9.14 6.77 12.87
C SER A 410 -8.38 7.93 13.49
N LEU A 411 -8.84 9.17 13.29
CA LEU A 411 -8.26 10.37 13.89
C LEU A 411 -8.34 10.37 15.42
N LEU A 412 -9.49 9.98 15.97
CA LEU A 412 -9.67 9.89 17.43
C LEU A 412 -8.76 8.86 18.06
N LEU A 413 -8.49 7.74 17.37
CA LEU A 413 -7.58 6.71 17.86
C LEU A 413 -6.14 7.23 17.94
N ARG A 414 -5.68 7.99 16.93
CA ARG A 414 -4.36 8.64 16.95
C ARG A 414 -4.21 9.62 18.12
N GLN A 415 -5.30 10.29 18.51
CA GLN A 415 -5.32 11.17 19.69
C GLN A 415 -5.46 10.42 21.02
N GLY A 416 -5.47 9.09 21.03
CA GLY A 416 -5.67 8.28 22.24
C GLY A 416 -7.11 8.26 22.76
N GLN A 417 -8.08 8.84 22.05
CA GLN A 417 -9.49 8.88 22.43
C GLN A 417 -10.22 7.56 22.10
N ARG A 418 -9.72 6.45 22.66
CA ARG A 418 -10.14 5.07 22.32
C ARG A 418 -11.65 4.85 22.38
N GLN A 419 -12.31 5.34 23.43
CA GLN A 419 -13.76 5.13 23.62
C GLN A 419 -14.62 5.87 22.59
N ARG A 420 -14.15 7.00 22.05
CA ARG A 420 -14.86 7.72 21.00
C ARG A 420 -14.56 7.11 19.64
N ALA A 421 -13.29 6.75 19.40
CA ALA A 421 -12.88 6.02 18.20
C ALA A 421 -13.68 4.71 18.04
N ARG A 422 -13.81 3.95 19.13
CA ARG A 422 -14.59 2.70 19.17
C ARG A 422 -16.04 2.92 18.74
N ARG A 423 -16.73 3.91 19.30
CA ARG A 423 -18.12 4.25 18.92
C ARG A 423 -18.26 4.60 17.45
N SER A 424 -17.32 5.39 16.90
CA SER A 424 -17.31 5.70 15.48
C SER A 424 -17.13 4.45 14.62
N MET A 425 -16.22 3.55 14.99
CA MET A 425 -15.99 2.29 14.26
C MET A 425 -17.18 1.33 14.36
N GLU A 426 -17.83 1.23 15.53
CA GLU A 426 -19.08 0.47 15.71
C GLU A 426 -20.21 1.02 14.82
N THR A 427 -20.28 2.35 14.66
CA THR A 427 -21.24 3.00 13.76
C THR A 427 -20.99 2.62 12.31
N VAL A 428 -19.73 2.64 11.84
CA VAL A 428 -19.36 2.17 10.48
C VAL A 428 -19.81 0.73 10.25
N VAL A 429 -19.54 -0.16 11.20
CA VAL A 429 -19.94 -1.57 11.10
C VAL A 429 -21.46 -1.71 11.06
N SER A 430 -22.18 -0.92 11.87
CA SER A 430 -23.65 -0.93 11.91
C SER A 430 -24.25 -0.45 10.59
N LEU A 431 -23.81 0.71 10.08
CA LEU A 431 -24.31 1.33 8.86
C LEU A 431 -24.16 0.44 7.63
N LEU A 432 -23.05 -0.31 7.56
CA LEU A 432 -22.71 -1.15 6.43
C LEU A 432 -23.02 -2.63 6.66
N SER A 433 -23.67 -2.99 7.78
CA SER A 433 -23.94 -4.39 8.12
C SER A 433 -24.94 -5.06 7.17
N SER A 434 -25.85 -4.29 6.58
CA SER A 434 -26.88 -4.74 5.63
C SER A 434 -26.52 -4.50 4.16
N ALA A 435 -25.46 -3.75 3.88
CA ALA A 435 -25.01 -3.45 2.52
C ALA A 435 -24.29 -4.66 1.89
N PRO A 436 -24.52 -4.98 0.60
CA PRO A 436 -23.67 -5.91 -0.14
C PRO A 436 -22.20 -5.53 -0.01
N ARG A 437 -21.33 -6.54 0.17
CA ARG A 437 -19.91 -6.30 0.51
C ARG A 437 -19.12 -5.63 -0.62
N ASP A 438 -19.60 -5.78 -1.84
CA ASP A 438 -19.09 -5.25 -3.10
C ASP A 438 -19.69 -3.88 -3.47
N GLU A 439 -20.73 -3.43 -2.76
CA GLU A 439 -21.31 -2.12 -2.99
C GLU A 439 -20.27 -1.02 -2.70
N ALA A 440 -20.07 -0.12 -3.66
CA ALA A 440 -19.21 1.03 -3.49
C ALA A 440 -19.84 2.01 -2.48
N VAL A 441 -19.04 2.45 -1.51
CA VAL A 441 -19.49 3.40 -0.49
C VAL A 441 -19.42 4.81 -1.06
N ALA A 442 -20.54 5.52 -1.04
CA ALA A 442 -20.60 6.93 -1.43
C ALA A 442 -19.61 7.77 -0.60
N GLY A 443 -18.78 8.57 -1.27
CA GLY A 443 -17.70 9.35 -0.64
C GLY A 443 -16.51 8.51 -0.12
N GLY A 444 -16.48 7.21 -0.40
CA GLY A 444 -15.40 6.29 -0.03
C GLY A 444 -14.27 6.17 -1.06
N ASP A 445 -14.26 7.01 -2.11
CA ASP A 445 -13.26 7.00 -3.18
C ASP A 445 -13.03 5.61 -3.81
N GLY A 446 -14.13 4.90 -4.11
CA GLY A 446 -14.09 3.56 -4.72
C GLY A 446 -13.95 2.41 -3.72
N LEU A 447 -13.91 2.69 -2.41
CA LEU A 447 -13.96 1.65 -1.39
C LEU A 447 -15.32 0.96 -1.34
N THR A 448 -15.30 -0.36 -1.17
CA THR A 448 -16.53 -1.13 -0.97
C THR A 448 -16.93 -1.19 0.51
N ALA A 449 -18.22 -1.43 0.76
CA ALA A 449 -18.78 -1.56 2.11
C ALA A 449 -18.06 -2.67 2.89
N GLY A 450 -17.80 -3.80 2.23
CA GLY A 450 -17.09 -4.93 2.82
C GLY A 450 -15.69 -4.57 3.30
N ARG A 451 -14.97 -3.74 2.54
CA ARG A 451 -13.63 -3.30 2.91
C ARG A 451 -13.64 -2.31 4.07
N LEU A 452 -14.54 -1.34 4.05
CA LEU A 452 -14.61 -0.36 5.13
C LEU A 452 -15.02 -1.02 6.47
N VAL A 453 -15.97 -1.95 6.45
CA VAL A 453 -16.36 -2.76 7.62
C VAL A 453 -15.20 -3.59 8.15
N GLU A 454 -14.43 -4.24 7.27
CA GLU A 454 -13.28 -5.04 7.67
C GLU A 454 -12.24 -4.19 8.40
N THR A 455 -11.86 -3.05 7.83
CA THR A 455 -10.88 -2.15 8.43
C THR A 455 -11.41 -1.58 9.75
N ALA A 456 -12.69 -1.22 9.83
CA ALA A 456 -13.32 -0.76 11.07
C ALA A 456 -13.29 -1.84 12.16
N ARG A 457 -13.55 -3.11 11.83
CA ARG A 457 -13.45 -4.23 12.78
C ARG A 457 -12.02 -4.45 13.28
N ALA A 458 -11.04 -4.36 12.39
CA ALA A 458 -9.64 -4.43 12.78
C ALA A 458 -9.26 -3.34 13.81
N TYR A 459 -9.81 -2.13 13.65
CA TYR A 459 -9.64 -1.06 14.64
C TYR A 459 -10.31 -1.37 15.99
N LEU A 460 -11.45 -2.08 16.01
CA LEU A 460 -12.15 -2.46 17.24
C LEU A 460 -11.41 -3.53 18.07
N GLU A 461 -10.51 -4.28 17.44
CA GLU A 461 -9.71 -5.34 18.08
C GLU A 461 -8.41 -4.82 18.71
N LEU A 462 -8.00 -3.58 18.39
CA LEU A 462 -6.85 -2.93 19.01
C LEU A 462 -7.16 -2.62 20.48
N ARG A 463 -6.53 -3.36 21.40
CA ARG A 463 -6.73 -3.25 22.86
C ARG A 463 -6.13 -1.99 23.48
#